data_AF-A0A9D1I3A4-F1
#
_entry.id   AF-A0A9D1I3A4-F1
#
_cell.length_a   1.000
_cell.length_b   1.000
_cell.length_c   1.000
_cell.angle_alpha   90.00
_cell.angle_beta   90.00
_cell.angle_gamma   90.00
#
_symmetry.space_group_name_H-M   'P 1'
#
loop_
_entity.id
_entity.type
_entity.pdbx_description
1 polymer ?
#
loop_
_entity_poly.entity_id
_entity_poly.type
_entity_poly.pdbx_seq_one_letter_code
_entity_poly.pdbx_strand_id
1 'polypeptide(L)'
;MQREELFFGKETTLRGDDFSFEIKEHIGVIGTYPTGWKKEINLVEWNGNPAKLDIRDWDPRHEHMSRGITLRREEAAVLAGLLNKYLDEEDNKDN
;
A
#
# COMPACT_ATOMS: atom_id res chain seq x y z
N MET A 1 33.18 15.37 -33.75
CA MET A 1 33.93 14.16 -34.17
C MET A 1 35.35 14.37 -33.67
N GLN A 2 35.90 13.70 -32.65
CA GLN A 2 35.73 12.33 -32.17
C GLN A 2 35.99 12.25 -30.63
N ARG A 3 35.17 11.40 -29.95
CA ARG A 3 35.42 10.48 -28.80
C ARG A 3 35.94 11.05 -27.44
N GLU A 4 35.21 10.91 -26.32
CA GLU A 4 35.01 9.72 -25.42
C GLU A 4 36.34 9.26 -24.76
N GLU A 5 36.57 9.06 -23.46
CA GLU A 5 35.93 9.16 -22.12
C GLU A 5 37.09 9.41 -21.09
N LEU A 6 36.93 9.86 -19.83
CA LEU A 6 36.63 9.01 -18.66
C LEU A 6 36.46 9.84 -17.36
N PHE A 7 35.29 9.72 -16.74
CA PHE A 7 34.95 9.67 -15.31
C PHE A 7 35.74 10.49 -14.26
N PHE A 8 35.12 11.53 -13.70
CA PHE A 8 35.13 11.78 -12.25
C PHE A 8 33.96 12.69 -11.82
N GLY A 9 33.22 12.28 -10.77
CA GLY A 9 32.21 13.11 -10.11
C GLY A 9 30.77 12.67 -10.38
N LYS A 10 30.36 11.55 -9.80
CA LYS A 10 28.94 11.30 -9.52
C LYS A 10 28.46 12.44 -8.61
N GLU A 11 27.65 13.35 -9.14
CA GLU A 11 26.91 14.29 -8.31
C GLU A 11 25.70 13.54 -7.72
N THR A 12 25.97 12.67 -6.75
CA THR A 12 24.93 12.11 -5.88
C THR A 12 24.50 13.22 -4.92
N THR A 13 23.44 13.93 -5.29
CA THR A 13 22.67 14.69 -4.30
C THR A 13 21.98 13.67 -3.39
N LEU A 14 22.61 13.39 -2.24
CA LEU A 14 22.00 12.63 -1.14
C LEU A 14 20.83 13.46 -0.58
N ARG A 15 19.64 13.30 -1.13
CA ARG A 15 18.40 13.52 -0.37
C ARG A 15 18.15 12.23 0.40
N GLY A 16 18.40 12.26 1.71
CA GLY A 16 17.84 11.24 2.60
C GLY A 16 16.32 11.28 2.49
N ASP A 17 15.72 10.08 2.42
CA ASP A 17 14.28 9.78 2.29
C ASP A 17 13.77 9.61 0.86
N ASP A 18 14.42 8.75 0.07
CA ASP A 18 13.76 8.12 -1.09
C ASP A 18 12.63 7.20 -0.60
N PHE A 19 11.43 7.77 -0.49
CA PHE A 19 10.22 7.02 -0.22
C PHE A 19 9.97 6.05 -1.39
N SER A 20 9.97 4.75 -1.09
CA SER A 20 9.75 3.69 -2.05
C SER A 20 8.77 2.67 -1.50
N PHE A 21 8.05 2.02 -2.39
CA PHE A 21 7.15 0.94 -2.03
C PHE A 21 7.07 -0.10 -3.14
N GLU A 22 6.75 -1.32 -2.74
CA GLU A 22 6.46 -2.41 -3.67
C GLU A 22 5.25 -3.20 -3.16
N ILE A 23 4.24 -3.33 -4.01
CA ILE A 23 3.09 -4.20 -3.75
C ILE A 23 3.55 -5.64 -4.03
N LYS A 24 3.84 -6.40 -2.98
CA LYS A 24 4.29 -7.79 -3.07
C LYS A 24 3.13 -8.73 -3.41
N GLU A 25 1.94 -8.40 -2.94
CA GLU A 25 0.72 -9.17 -3.19
C GLU A 25 -0.51 -8.27 -3.18
N HIS A 26 -1.41 -8.47 -4.14
CA HIS A 26 -2.73 -7.86 -4.16
C HIS A 26 -3.76 -8.85 -3.62
N ILE A 27 -4.36 -8.53 -2.46
CA ILE A 27 -5.29 -9.44 -1.76
C ILE A 27 -6.71 -9.24 -2.25
N GLY A 28 -7.15 -7.99 -2.40
CA GLY A 28 -8.50 -7.71 -2.90
C GLY A 28 -8.91 -6.24 -2.88
N VAL A 29 -10.01 -5.96 -3.58
CA VAL A 29 -10.64 -4.64 -3.64
C VAL A 29 -11.86 -4.63 -2.74
N ILE A 30 -11.94 -3.68 -1.81
CA ILE A 30 -13.09 -3.50 -0.91
C ILE A 30 -13.98 -2.31 -1.31
N GLY A 31 -13.53 -1.47 -2.24
CA GLY A 31 -14.34 -0.37 -2.78
C GLY A 31 -13.84 0.14 -4.12
N THR A 32 -14.76 0.53 -5.00
CA THR A 32 -14.46 1.13 -6.31
C THR A 32 -15.10 2.50 -6.42
N TYR A 33 -14.37 3.48 -6.94
CA TYR A 33 -14.86 4.86 -7.10
C TYR A 33 -15.09 5.21 -8.58
N PRO A 34 -16.02 6.14 -8.91
CA PRO A 34 -16.24 6.60 -10.29
C PRO A 34 -14.99 7.22 -10.94
N THR A 35 -14.05 7.71 -10.13
CA THR A 35 -12.74 8.22 -10.58
C THR A 35 -11.78 7.12 -11.05
N GLY A 36 -12.15 5.85 -10.89
CA GLY A 36 -11.29 4.69 -11.18
C GLY A 36 -10.37 4.30 -10.02
N TRP A 37 -10.27 5.13 -8.98
CA TRP A 37 -9.54 4.77 -7.76
C TRP A 37 -10.20 3.57 -7.09
N LYS A 38 -9.41 2.80 -6.35
CA LYS A 38 -9.88 1.61 -5.64
C LYS A 38 -9.36 1.59 -4.22
N LYS A 39 -10.23 1.26 -3.27
CA LYS A 39 -9.83 0.89 -1.91
C LYS A 39 -9.43 -0.57 -1.91
N GLU A 40 -8.18 -0.85 -1.58
CA GLU A 40 -7.58 -2.17 -1.71
C GLU A 40 -6.99 -2.65 -0.39
N ILE A 41 -6.86 -3.97 -0.28
CA ILE A 41 -6.06 -4.65 0.72
C ILE A 41 -4.88 -5.27 -0.03
N ASN A 42 -3.66 -4.89 0.34
CA ASN A 42 -2.42 -5.32 -0.30
C ASN A 42 -1.39 -5.75 0.76
N LEU A 43 -0.39 -6.54 0.35
CA LEU A 43 0.84 -6.73 1.11
C LEU A 43 1.90 -5.80 0.51
N VAL A 44 2.34 -4.80 1.29
CA VAL A 44 3.23 -3.74 0.79
C VAL A 44 4.52 -3.69 1.59
N GLU A 45 5.64 -3.72 0.88
CA GLU A 45 6.98 -3.42 1.37
C GLU A 45 7.21 -1.92 1.27
N TRP A 46 7.55 -1.27 2.39
CA TRP A 46 7.79 0.16 2.47
C TRP A 46 9.27 0.41 2.74
N ASN A 47 9.96 1.16 1.88
CA ASN A 47 11.36 1.53 2.04
C ASN A 47 12.28 0.32 2.33
N GLY A 48 12.03 -0.81 1.66
CA GLY A 48 12.78 -2.07 1.86
C GLY A 48 12.52 -2.79 3.19
N ASN A 49 11.53 -2.37 3.98
CA ASN A 49 11.15 -3.07 5.22
C ASN A 49 10.25 -4.27 4.92
N PRO A 50 10.22 -5.30 5.78
CA PRO A 50 9.34 -6.45 5.60
C PRO A 50 7.91 -6.06 5.27
N ALA A 51 7.36 -6.69 4.24
CA ALA A 51 6.05 -6.36 3.73
C ALA A 51 4.96 -6.59 4.78
N LYS A 52 4.00 -5.67 4.83
CA LYS A 52 2.91 -5.66 5.82
C LYS A 52 1.57 -5.50 5.14
N LEU A 53 0.52 -5.93 5.84
CA LEU A 53 -0.84 -5.71 5.36
C LEU A 53 -1.11 -4.22 5.31
N ASP A 54 -1.71 -3.77 4.23
CA ASP A 54 -1.98 -2.37 4.01
C ASP A 54 -3.36 -2.17 3.40
N ILE A 55 -4.10 -1.19 3.92
CA ILE A 55 -5.44 -0.82 3.46
C ILE A 55 -5.42 0.67 3.11
N ARG A 56 -5.55 0.97 1.82
CA ARG A 56 -5.59 2.35 1.30
C ARG A 56 -6.26 2.44 -0.06
N ASP A 57 -6.46 3.67 -0.53
CA ASP A 57 -6.91 3.89 -1.91
C ASP A 57 -5.71 4.06 -2.85
N TRP A 58 -5.79 3.38 -3.99
CA TRP A 58 -4.81 3.45 -5.08
C TRP A 58 -5.46 4.03 -6.33
N ASP A 59 -4.68 4.78 -7.09
CA ASP A 59 -5.08 5.19 -8.44
C ASP A 59 -5.05 3.97 -9.39
N PRO A 60 -5.66 4.06 -10.59
CA PRO A 60 -5.76 2.93 -11.51
C PRO A 60 -4.43 2.31 -11.96
N ARG A 61 -3.30 2.99 -11.74
CA ARG A 61 -1.96 2.59 -12.19
C ARG A 61 -1.02 2.28 -11.02
N HIS A 62 -1.50 2.35 -9.78
CA HIS A 62 -0.71 2.21 -8.54
C HIS A 62 0.51 3.16 -8.48
N GLU A 63 0.41 4.33 -9.13
CA GLU A 63 1.44 5.37 -9.11
C GLU A 63 1.23 6.33 -7.94
N HIS A 64 -0.03 6.54 -7.54
CA HIS A 64 -0.41 7.39 -6.42
C HIS A 64 -1.32 6.64 -5.45
N MET A 65 -1.29 7.10 -4.20
CA MET A 65 -2.09 6.52 -3.13
C MET A 65 -2.57 7.58 -2.15
N SER A 66 -3.70 7.28 -1.51
CA SER A 66 -4.24 8.11 -0.44
C SER A 66 -3.56 7.79 0.91
N ARG A 67 -3.97 8.52 1.95
CA ARG A 67 -3.66 8.11 3.32
C ARG A 67 -4.39 6.81 3.63
N GLY A 68 -3.69 5.86 4.22
CA GLY A 68 -4.28 4.59 4.67
C GLY A 68 -3.67 4.11 5.97
N ILE A 69 -3.85 2.82 6.24
CA ILE A 69 -3.33 2.15 7.42
C ILE A 69 -2.47 0.96 7.01
N THR A 70 -1.30 0.84 7.65
CA THR A 70 -0.44 -0.34 7.54
C THR A 70 -0.55 -1.08 8.86
N LEU A 71 -0.83 -2.38 8.80
CA LEU A 71 -1.11 -3.22 9.95
C LEU A 71 -0.05 -4.31 10.07
N ARG A 72 0.39 -4.56 11.29
CA ARG A 72 1.09 -5.80 11.65
C ARG A 72 0.10 -6.96 11.55
N ARG A 73 0.63 -8.18 11.48
CA ARG A 73 -0.18 -9.40 11.39
C ARG A 73 -1.15 -9.53 12.56
N GLU A 74 -0.71 -9.18 13.77
CA GLU A 74 -1.53 -9.25 14.98
C GLU A 74 -2.66 -8.22 14.94
N GLU A 75 -2.39 -7.00 14.48
CA GLU A 75 -3.40 -5.93 14.32
C GLU A 75 -4.43 -6.33 13.25
N ALA A 76 -3.98 -6.92 12.15
CA ALA A 76 -4.86 -7.43 11.10
C ALA A 76 -5.80 -8.55 11.59
N ALA A 77 -5.29 -9.47 12.41
CA ALA A 77 -6.09 -10.55 12.99
C ALA A 77 -7.17 -10.00 13.94
N VAL A 78 -6.82 -9.00 14.76
CA VAL A 78 -7.78 -8.32 15.64
C VAL A 78 -8.83 -7.57 14.82
N LEU A 79 -8.41 -6.84 13.78
CA LEU A 79 -9.33 -6.12 12.88
C LEU A 79 -10.33 -7.08 12.23
N ALA A 80 -9.86 -8.22 11.71
CA ALA A 80 -10.74 -9.22 11.11
C ALA A 80 -11.80 -9.73 12.10
N GLY A 81 -11.41 -10.03 13.35
CA GLY A 81 -12.36 -10.43 14.39
C GLY A 81 -13.40 -9.35 14.72
N LEU A 82 -12.98 -8.08 14.77
CA LEU A 82 -13.89 -6.96 15.02
C LEU A 82 -14.87 -6.72 13.86
N LEU A 83 -14.40 -6.87 12.61
CA LEU A 83 -15.26 -6.77 11.43
C LEU A 83 -16.31 -7.87 11.41
N ASN A 84 -15.94 -9.13 11.67
CA ASN A 84 -16.89 -10.23 11.75
C ASN A 84 -17.95 -9.98 12.82
N LYS A 85 -17.53 -9.55 14.02
CA LYS A 85 -18.45 -9.22 15.11
C LYS A 85 -19.43 -8.10 14.71
N TYR A 86 -18.95 -7.06 14.04
CA TYR A 86 -19.80 -5.95 13.58
C TYR A 86 -20.86 -6.42 12.59
N LEU A 87 -20.47 -7.28 11.63
CA LEU A 87 -21.38 -7.82 10.61
C LEU A 87 -22.42 -8.79 11.20
N ASP A 88 -22.00 -9.67 12.12
CA ASP A 88 -22.91 -10.59 12.82
C ASP A 88 -23.97 -9.85 13.65
N GLU A 89 -23.64 -8.66 14.18
CA GLU A 89 -24.58 -7.81 14.94
C GLU A 89 -25.61 -7.10 14.04
N GLU A 90 -25.33 -6.91 12.75
CA GLU A 90 -26.30 -6.33 11.80
C GLU A 90 -27.32 -7.38 11.36
N ASP A 91 -26.90 -8.62 11.09
CA ASP A 91 -27.81 -9.72 10.68
C ASP A 91 -28.84 -10.11 11.75
N ASN A 92 -28.57 -9.80 13.03
CA ASN A 92 -29.49 -10.09 14.15
C ASN A 92 -30.47 -8.95 14.49
N LYS A 93 -30.39 -7.80 13.82
CA LYS A 93 -31.30 -6.66 14.07
C LYS A 93 -32.55 -6.65 13.18
N ASP A 94 -32.54 -7.47 12.13
CA ASP A 94 -33.65 -7.61 11.17
C ASP A 94 -34.50 -8.88 11.42
N ASN A 95 -34.38 -9.51 12.60
CA ASN A 95 -35.19 -10.65 13.02
C ASN A 95 -36.04 -10.34 14.27
#